data_AF-A0A7H0GK14-F1
#
_entry.id   AF-A0A7H0GK14-F1
#
_cell.length_a   1.000
_cell.length_b   1.000
_cell.length_c   1.000
_cell.angle_alpha   90.00
_cell.angle_beta   90.00
_cell.angle_gamma   90.00
#
_symmetry.space_group_name_H-M   'P 1'
#
loop_
_entity.id
_entity.type
_entity.pdbx_description
1 polymer ?
#
loop_
_entity_poly.entity_id
_entity_poly.type
_entity_poly.pdbx_seq_one_letter_code
_entity_poly.pdbx_strand_id
1 'polypeptide(L)'
;MTLNASRTRPKRNAIGLEEERAWVSFYRRAGKDPAIAAEVAAQLEADIEMKREHLALYLCCRESLRLHQAREARNQRFGQFVRWLLSGLFVRFPANARRAIGRGSDLAAACLPETSVEPAAAQVQRLSKSPKVRAARAAFKAPSIVAETPAPPAAVDAMDAAPRAAQANG
;
A
#
# COMPACT_ATOMS: atom_id res chain seq x y z
N MET A 1 -18.57 -90.30 21.64
CA MET A 1 -18.76 -89.55 20.37
C MET A 1 -18.66 -88.07 20.69
N THR A 2 -17.57 -87.40 20.31
CA THR A 2 -17.29 -86.00 20.64
C THR A 2 -17.68 -85.08 19.49
N LEU A 3 -18.69 -84.22 19.70
CA LEU A 3 -19.09 -83.18 18.75
C LEU A 3 -18.19 -81.96 18.94
N ASN A 4 -17.09 -81.89 18.18
CA ASN A 4 -16.32 -80.65 18.02
C ASN A 4 -17.08 -79.72 17.05
N ALA A 5 -18.00 -78.92 17.59
CA ALA A 5 -18.61 -77.82 16.84
C ALA A 5 -17.57 -76.70 16.65
N SER A 6 -17.05 -76.56 15.43
CA SER A 6 -16.16 -75.48 15.02
C SER A 6 -16.88 -74.13 15.04
N ARG A 7 -16.91 -73.50 16.21
CA ARG A 7 -17.49 -72.17 16.43
C ARG A 7 -16.55 -71.08 15.91
N THR A 8 -16.43 -70.93 14.59
CA THR A 8 -15.54 -69.91 14.01
C THR A 8 -16.11 -69.24 12.76
N ARG A 9 -17.17 -68.42 12.85
CA ARG A 9 -17.40 -67.34 11.84
C ARG A 9 -18.39 -66.17 12.12
N PRO A 10 -18.71 -65.73 13.35
CA PRO A 10 -19.60 -64.56 13.50
C PRO A 10 -18.91 -63.21 13.20
N LYS A 11 -17.59 -63.08 13.40
CA LYS A 11 -16.88 -61.79 13.32
C LYS A 11 -16.84 -61.16 11.90
N ARG A 12 -16.77 -61.97 10.84
CA ARG A 12 -16.71 -61.46 9.45
C ARG A 12 -18.03 -60.82 9.00
N ASN A 13 -19.16 -61.32 9.51
CA ASN A 13 -20.46 -60.76 9.19
C ASN A 13 -20.71 -59.44 9.95
N ALA A 14 -20.12 -59.30 11.15
CA ALA A 14 -20.19 -58.04 11.90
C ALA A 14 -19.45 -56.90 11.19
N ILE A 15 -18.27 -57.19 10.62
CA ILE A 15 -17.49 -56.19 9.87
C ILE A 15 -18.27 -55.72 8.64
N GLY A 16 -18.85 -56.62 7.85
CA GLY A 16 -19.66 -56.24 6.69
C GLY A 16 -20.86 -55.36 7.06
N LEU A 17 -21.56 -55.67 8.16
CA LEU A 17 -22.66 -54.83 8.65
C LEU A 17 -22.20 -53.44 9.12
N GLU A 18 -21.01 -53.35 9.74
CA GLU A 18 -20.44 -52.07 10.14
C GLU A 18 -19.98 -51.24 8.95
N GLU A 19 -19.41 -51.88 7.93
CA GLU A 19 -19.04 -51.25 6.65
C GLU A 19 -20.29 -50.72 5.92
N GLU A 20 -21.35 -51.50 5.82
CA GLU A 20 -22.64 -51.04 5.27
C GLU A 20 -23.18 -49.81 6.01
N ARG A 21 -23.11 -49.82 7.34
CA ARG A 21 -23.49 -48.65 8.16
C ARG A 21 -22.59 -47.45 7.90
N ALA A 22 -21.29 -47.67 7.73
CA ALA A 22 -20.34 -46.62 7.41
C ALA A 22 -20.68 -45.98 6.05
N TRP A 23 -21.01 -46.78 5.04
CA TRP A 23 -21.45 -46.29 3.73
C TRP A 23 -22.68 -45.39 3.83
N VAL A 24 -23.71 -45.81 4.56
CA VAL A 24 -24.91 -44.99 4.79
C VAL A 24 -24.55 -43.66 5.47
N SER A 25 -23.58 -43.67 6.39
CA SER A 25 -23.10 -42.46 7.05
C SER A 25 -22.41 -41.50 6.06
N PHE A 26 -21.62 -42.02 5.12
CA PHE A 26 -20.97 -41.23 4.08
C PHE A 26 -21.98 -40.60 3.13
N TYR A 27 -23.02 -41.32 2.71
CA TYR A 27 -24.10 -40.75 1.89
C TYR A 27 -24.75 -39.52 2.54
N ARG A 28 -25.00 -39.58 3.85
CA ARG A 28 -25.60 -38.45 4.59
C ARG A 28 -24.66 -37.26 4.74
N ARG A 29 -23.35 -37.51 4.83
CA ARG A 29 -22.32 -36.49 5.08
C ARG A 29 -21.79 -35.87 3.79
N ALA A 30 -21.63 -36.65 2.73
CA ALA A 30 -21.08 -36.20 1.44
C ALA A 30 -21.87 -35.03 0.83
N GLY A 31 -23.18 -34.95 1.06
CA GLY A 31 -23.99 -33.80 0.61
C GLY A 31 -23.87 -32.54 1.47
N LYS A 32 -23.40 -32.66 2.71
CA LYS A 32 -23.33 -31.56 3.68
C LYS A 32 -21.92 -31.01 3.85
N ASP A 33 -20.93 -31.90 3.79
CA ASP A 33 -19.54 -31.61 4.06
C ASP A 33 -18.69 -31.84 2.80
N PRO A 34 -18.19 -30.75 2.18
CA PRO A 34 -17.39 -30.85 0.97
C PRO A 34 -16.01 -31.46 1.20
N ALA A 35 -15.44 -31.37 2.42
CA ALA A 35 -14.14 -31.96 2.71
C ALA A 35 -14.22 -33.48 2.69
N ILE A 36 -15.24 -34.03 3.34
CA ILE A 36 -15.52 -35.48 3.33
C ILE A 36 -15.84 -35.95 1.92
N ALA A 37 -16.64 -35.17 1.16
CA ALA A 37 -16.95 -35.50 -0.22
C ALA A 37 -15.69 -35.59 -1.10
N ALA A 38 -14.70 -34.72 -0.88
CA ALA A 38 -13.43 -34.74 -1.60
C ALA A 38 -12.62 -36.00 -1.28
N GLU A 39 -12.49 -36.35 0.00
CA GLU A 39 -11.75 -37.55 0.44
C GLU A 39 -12.40 -38.83 -0.08
N VAL A 40 -13.72 -38.97 0.09
CA VAL A 40 -14.48 -40.13 -0.39
C VAL A 40 -14.41 -40.24 -1.92
N ALA A 41 -14.51 -39.12 -2.64
CA ALA A 41 -14.37 -39.12 -4.10
C ALA A 41 -12.95 -39.52 -4.55
N ALA A 42 -11.90 -39.07 -3.84
CA ALA A 42 -10.52 -39.44 -4.14
C ALA A 42 -10.27 -40.93 -3.92
N GLN A 43 -10.80 -41.49 -2.82
CA GLN A 43 -10.70 -42.92 -2.54
C GLN A 43 -11.45 -43.76 -3.58
N LEU A 44 -12.66 -43.35 -3.97
CA LEU A 44 -13.43 -44.01 -5.03
C LEU A 44 -12.75 -43.87 -6.40
N GLU A 45 -12.07 -42.77 -6.71
CA GLU A 45 -11.34 -42.66 -7.99
C GLU A 45 -10.10 -43.56 -8.03
N ALA A 46 -9.47 -43.81 -6.88
CA ALA A 46 -8.32 -44.71 -6.76
C ALA A 46 -8.69 -46.20 -6.92
N ASP A 47 -9.93 -46.58 -6.57
CA ASP A 47 -10.43 -47.95 -6.67
C ASP A 47 -11.66 -48.05 -7.59
N ILE A 48 -11.44 -48.55 -8.81
CA ILE A 48 -12.46 -48.64 -9.87
C ILE A 48 -13.59 -49.61 -9.49
N GLU A 49 -13.31 -50.68 -8.75
CA GLU A 49 -14.34 -51.65 -8.38
C GLU A 49 -15.24 -51.05 -7.29
N MET A 50 -14.67 -50.42 -6.26
CA MET A 50 -15.47 -49.65 -5.28
C MET A 50 -16.28 -48.53 -5.94
N LYS A 51 -15.72 -47.85 -6.93
CA LYS A 51 -16.44 -46.81 -7.68
C LYS A 51 -17.66 -47.34 -8.43
N ARG A 52 -17.54 -48.54 -8.99
CA ARG A 52 -18.65 -49.21 -9.71
C ARG A 52 -19.74 -49.62 -8.72
N GLU A 53 -19.36 -50.18 -7.57
CA GLU A 53 -20.29 -50.58 -6.51
C GLU A 53 -21.02 -49.39 -5.86
N HIS A 54 -20.35 -48.24 -5.70
CA HIS A 54 -20.89 -47.05 -5.03
C HIS A 54 -20.95 -45.82 -5.96
N LEU A 55 -21.33 -46.01 -7.22
CA LEU A 55 -21.38 -44.94 -8.21
C LEU A 55 -22.27 -43.76 -7.80
N ALA A 56 -23.42 -44.04 -7.17
CA ALA A 56 -24.33 -42.99 -6.69
C ALA A 56 -23.66 -42.09 -5.64
N LEU A 57 -22.87 -42.67 -4.72
CA LEU A 57 -22.10 -41.90 -3.73
C LEU A 57 -21.10 -40.98 -4.41
N TYR A 58 -20.38 -41.52 -5.39
CA TYR A 58 -19.42 -40.74 -6.18
C TYR A 58 -20.10 -39.53 -6.85
N LEU A 59 -21.26 -39.73 -7.46
CA LEU A 59 -22.01 -38.64 -8.10
C LEU A 59 -22.48 -37.60 -7.06
N CYS A 60 -22.99 -38.04 -5.90
CA CYS A 60 -23.34 -37.13 -4.80
C CYS A 60 -22.14 -36.29 -4.33
N CYS A 61 -20.97 -36.90 -4.20
CA CYS A 61 -19.74 -36.18 -3.86
C CYS A 61 -19.37 -35.15 -4.94
N ARG A 62 -19.48 -35.51 -6.23
CA ARG A 62 -19.18 -34.59 -7.34
C ARG A 62 -20.15 -33.41 -7.38
N GLU A 63 -21.42 -33.65 -7.10
CA GLU A 63 -22.43 -32.59 -7.00
C GLU A 63 -22.13 -31.65 -5.84
N SER A 64 -21.88 -32.18 -4.63
CA SER A 64 -21.62 -31.34 -3.46
C SER A 64 -20.37 -30.47 -3.64
N LEU A 65 -19.32 -31.02 -4.26
CA LEU A 65 -18.11 -30.26 -4.60
C LEU A 65 -18.39 -29.13 -5.61
N ARG A 66 -19.20 -29.37 -6.65
CA ARG A 66 -19.60 -28.33 -7.61
C ARG A 66 -20.42 -27.22 -6.95
N LEU A 67 -21.36 -27.59 -6.09
CA LEU A 67 -22.16 -26.63 -5.34
C LEU A 67 -21.30 -25.79 -4.39
N HIS A 68 -20.31 -26.42 -3.74
CA HIS A 68 -19.39 -25.74 -2.87
C HIS A 68 -18.51 -24.74 -3.63
N GLN A 69 -17.89 -25.17 -4.74
CA GLN A 69 -17.11 -24.27 -5.62
C GLN A 69 -17.95 -23.10 -6.12
N ALA A 70 -19.21 -23.32 -6.48
CA ALA A 70 -20.11 -22.25 -6.91
C ALA A 70 -20.39 -21.24 -5.77
N ARG A 71 -20.53 -21.70 -4.52
CA ARG A 71 -20.69 -20.84 -3.34
C ARG A 71 -19.40 -20.05 -3.07
N GLU A 72 -18.25 -20.70 -3.11
CA GLU A 72 -16.95 -20.05 -2.94
C GLU A 72 -16.69 -18.99 -4.02
N ALA A 73 -16.97 -19.29 -5.28
CA ALA A 73 -16.81 -18.35 -6.38
C ALA A 73 -17.66 -17.08 -6.18
N ARG A 74 -18.89 -17.21 -5.66
CA ARG A 74 -19.72 -16.07 -5.28
C ARG A 74 -19.07 -15.27 -4.15
N ASN A 75 -18.66 -15.95 -3.09
CA ASN A 75 -18.02 -15.31 -1.94
C ASN A 75 -16.72 -14.59 -2.31
N GLN A 76 -15.92 -15.16 -3.21
CA GLN A 76 -14.70 -14.54 -3.74
C GLN A 76 -15.02 -13.27 -4.52
N ARG A 77 -16.07 -13.25 -5.35
CA ARG A 77 -16.52 -12.04 -6.05
C ARG A 77 -16.94 -10.94 -5.08
N PHE A 78 -17.71 -11.29 -4.05
CA PHE A 78 -18.09 -10.34 -3.00
C PHE A 78 -16.88 -9.81 -2.24
N GLY A 79 -15.97 -10.69 -1.80
CA GLY A 79 -14.77 -10.28 -1.08
C GLY A 79 -13.83 -9.43 -1.93
N GLN A 80 -13.72 -9.70 -3.24
CA GLN A 80 -12.94 -8.90 -4.16
C GLN A 80 -13.59 -7.54 -4.41
N PHE A 81 -14.90 -7.50 -4.59
CA PHE A 81 -15.67 -6.26 -4.77
C PHE A 81 -15.54 -5.35 -3.53
N VAL A 82 -15.75 -5.91 -2.34
CA VAL A 82 -15.63 -5.16 -1.07
C VAL A 82 -14.21 -4.63 -0.89
N ARG A 83 -13.18 -5.45 -1.12
CA ARG A 83 -11.78 -5.00 -1.06
C ARG A 83 -11.48 -3.90 -2.07
N TRP A 84 -11.97 -4.01 -3.30
CA TRP A 84 -11.80 -2.99 -4.33
C TRP A 84 -12.49 -1.68 -3.96
N LEU A 85 -13.75 -1.76 -3.49
CA LEU A 85 -14.55 -0.59 -3.09
C LEU A 85 -13.90 0.14 -1.90
N LEU A 86 -13.53 -0.60 -0.85
CA LEU A 86 -12.85 -0.04 0.32
C LEU A 86 -11.51 0.58 -0.06
N SER A 87 -10.71 -0.11 -0.88
CA SER A 87 -9.43 0.44 -1.35
C SER A 87 -9.63 1.70 -2.20
N GLY A 88 -10.65 1.73 -3.05
CA GLY A 88 -11.01 2.89 -3.86
C GLY A 88 -11.40 4.09 -3.00
N LEU A 89 -12.32 3.89 -2.05
CA LEU A 89 -12.88 4.95 -1.22
C LEU A 89 -11.91 5.45 -0.14
N PHE A 90 -11.20 4.55 0.55
CA PHE A 90 -10.40 4.91 1.70
C PHE A 90 -8.91 5.14 1.39
N VAL A 91 -8.38 4.56 0.32
CA VAL A 91 -6.97 4.72 -0.03
C VAL A 91 -6.83 5.64 -1.24
N ARG A 92 -7.48 5.29 -2.35
CA ARG A 92 -7.24 5.94 -3.64
C ARG A 92 -7.89 7.32 -3.74
N PHE A 93 -9.11 7.47 -3.25
CA PHE A 93 -9.84 8.73 -3.26
C PHE A 93 -9.13 9.84 -2.44
N PRO A 94 -8.79 9.66 -1.15
CA PRO A 94 -8.09 10.71 -0.40
C PRO A 94 -6.68 10.99 -0.95
N ALA A 95 -5.96 9.98 -1.42
CA ALA A 95 -4.65 10.19 -2.05
C ALA A 95 -4.77 11.05 -3.31
N ASN A 96 -5.78 10.82 -4.15
CA ASN A 96 -6.03 11.61 -5.35
C ASN A 96 -6.54 13.02 -5.02
N ALA A 97 -7.41 13.16 -4.02
CA ALA A 97 -7.90 14.46 -3.56
C ALA A 97 -6.75 15.34 -3.04
N ARG A 98 -5.84 14.78 -2.23
CA ARG A 98 -4.62 15.48 -1.77
C ARG A 98 -3.76 15.96 -2.93
N ARG A 99 -3.55 15.11 -3.93
CA ARG A 99 -2.77 15.47 -5.14
C ARG A 99 -3.45 16.55 -5.98
N ALA A 100 -4.78 16.49 -6.12
CA ALA A 100 -5.53 17.49 -6.87
C ALA A 100 -5.52 18.86 -6.18
N ILE A 101 -5.67 18.89 -4.85
CA ILE A 101 -5.56 20.13 -4.07
C ILE A 101 -4.15 20.73 -4.19
N GLY A 102 -3.09 19.91 -4.07
CA GLY A 102 -1.72 20.40 -4.23
C GLY A 102 -1.44 21.00 -5.61
N ARG A 103 -1.90 20.37 -6.69
CA ARG A 103 -1.76 20.93 -8.04
C ARG A 103 -2.60 22.19 -8.24
N GLY A 104 -3.78 22.25 -7.63
CA GLY A 104 -4.64 23.44 -7.66
C GLY A 104 -4.01 24.61 -6.91
N SER A 105 -3.35 24.37 -5.78
CA SER A 105 -2.61 25.41 -5.06
C SER A 105 -1.40 25.89 -5.85
N ASP A 106 -0.66 24.99 -6.51
CA ASP A 106 0.48 25.38 -7.35
C ASP A 106 0.03 26.25 -8.53
N LEU A 107 -1.10 25.91 -9.16
CA LEU A 107 -1.69 26.70 -10.24
C LEU A 107 -2.20 28.06 -9.75
N ALA A 108 -2.90 28.10 -8.60
CA ALA A 108 -3.36 29.34 -8.01
C ALA A 108 -2.19 30.25 -7.56
N ALA A 109 -1.09 29.65 -7.07
CA ALA A 109 0.15 30.36 -6.78
C ALA A 109 0.78 30.97 -8.04
N ALA A 110 0.75 30.26 -9.17
CA ALA A 110 1.23 30.77 -10.46
C ALA A 110 0.30 31.83 -11.08
N CYS A 111 -0.99 31.85 -10.73
CA CYS A 111 -1.96 32.84 -11.21
C CYS A 111 -2.14 34.04 -10.29
N LEU A 112 -1.53 34.04 -9.10
CA LEU A 112 -1.41 35.25 -8.30
C LEU A 112 -0.52 36.22 -9.10
N PRO A 113 -0.95 37.48 -9.33
CA PRO A 113 -0.10 38.46 -9.97
C PRO A 113 1.21 38.48 -9.19
N GLU A 114 2.36 38.46 -9.87
CA GLU A 114 3.65 38.71 -9.24
C GLU A 114 3.51 40.03 -8.46
N THR A 115 3.16 39.92 -7.18
CA THR A 115 3.40 40.99 -6.23
C THR A 115 4.91 41.00 -6.17
N SER A 116 5.49 41.86 -6.99
CA SER A 116 6.86 42.32 -6.91
C SER A 116 7.05 42.99 -5.55
N VAL A 117 6.98 42.21 -4.48
CA VAL A 117 7.57 42.57 -3.21
C VAL A 117 9.06 42.42 -3.46
N GLU A 118 9.61 43.46 -4.06
CA GLU A 118 11.00 43.63 -4.37
C GLU A 118 11.81 43.27 -3.11
N PRO A 119 12.59 42.18 -3.11
CA PRO A 119 13.30 41.73 -1.92
C PRO A 119 14.28 42.80 -1.40
N ALA A 120 14.69 43.73 -2.27
CA ALA A 120 15.46 44.91 -1.92
C ALA A 120 14.69 45.84 -0.98
N ALA A 121 13.37 46.03 -1.11
CA ALA A 121 12.61 46.90 -0.22
C ALA A 121 12.61 46.39 1.22
N ALA A 122 12.45 45.07 1.42
CA ALA A 122 12.53 44.44 2.73
C ALA A 122 13.96 44.53 3.33
N GLN A 123 14.99 44.37 2.50
CA GLN A 123 16.39 44.51 2.93
C GLN A 123 16.74 45.96 3.27
N VAL A 124 16.29 46.93 2.48
CA VAL A 124 16.44 48.38 2.73
C VAL A 124 15.71 48.76 4.03
N GLN A 125 14.54 48.20 4.30
CA GLN A 125 13.82 48.44 5.55
C GLN A 125 14.54 47.80 6.76
N ARG A 126 15.18 46.64 6.59
CA ARG A 126 16.02 46.03 7.64
C ARG A 126 17.30 46.83 7.89
N LEU A 127 17.98 47.26 6.83
CA LEU A 127 19.21 48.04 6.91
C LEU A 127 18.97 49.42 7.51
N SER A 128 17.87 50.10 7.13
CA SER A 128 17.49 51.40 7.71
C SER A 128 17.13 51.31 9.20
N LYS A 129 16.61 50.16 9.66
CA LYS A 129 16.37 49.89 11.09
C LYS A 129 17.67 49.62 11.86
N SER A 130 18.74 49.21 11.20
CA SER A 130 20.01 48.92 11.88
C SER A 130 20.69 50.19 12.40
N PRO A 131 21.19 50.18 13.65
CA PRO A 131 21.78 51.37 14.28
C PRO A 131 23.10 51.77 13.61
N LYS A 132 23.87 50.79 13.10
CA LYS A 132 25.14 51.02 12.39
C LYS A 132 24.94 51.81 11.09
N VAL A 133 23.94 51.45 10.29
CA VAL A 133 23.62 52.17 9.04
C VAL A 133 23.05 53.55 9.33
N ARG A 134 22.28 53.71 10.42
CA ARG A 134 21.79 55.01 10.87
C ARG A 134 22.92 55.94 11.32
N ALA A 135 23.88 55.41 12.07
CA ALA A 135 25.07 56.14 12.49
C ALA A 135 25.96 56.54 11.31
N ALA A 136 26.20 55.62 10.36
CA ALA A 136 26.96 55.92 9.15
C ALA A 136 26.26 56.98 8.28
N ARG A 137 24.93 56.93 8.15
CA ARG A 137 24.14 57.95 7.44
C ARG A 137 24.17 59.31 8.14
N ALA A 138 24.17 59.33 9.47
CA ALA A 138 24.30 60.55 10.26
C ALA A 138 25.71 61.17 10.13
N ALA A 139 26.75 60.33 10.14
CA ALA A 139 28.13 60.76 9.93
C ALA A 139 28.36 61.32 8.51
N PHE A 140 27.74 60.70 7.49
CA PHE A 140 27.81 61.19 6.11
C PHE A 140 27.02 62.49 5.88
N LYS A 141 25.94 62.72 6.64
CA LYS A 141 25.11 63.93 6.55
C LYS A 141 25.63 65.06 7.45
N ALA A 142 26.67 64.82 8.25
CA ALA A 142 27.32 65.87 9.02
C ALA A 142 28.05 66.80 8.03
N PRO A 143 27.72 68.11 7.99
CA PRO A 143 28.49 69.06 7.18
C PRO A 143 29.92 69.10 7.71
N SER A 144 30.88 68.78 6.83
CA SER A 144 32.30 68.98 7.06
C SER A 144 32.54 70.46 7.39
N ILE A 145 32.75 70.75 8.68
CA ILE A 145 33.35 72.02 9.08
C ILE A 145 34.85 71.86 8.87
N VAL A 146 35.31 72.54 7.83
CA VAL A 146 36.69 72.76 7.41
C VAL A 146 37.57 73.18 8.60
N ALA A 147 38.75 72.56 8.70
CA ALA A 147 39.92 73.16 9.32
C ALA A 147 41.16 72.84 8.45
N GLU A 148 41.72 73.87 7.82
CA GLU A 148 42.98 73.91 7.03
C GLU A 148 44.23 73.74 7.94
N THR A 149 45.18 72.81 7.69
CA THR A 149 46.42 72.85 6.84
C THR A 149 47.69 73.27 7.64
N PRO A 150 48.99 72.83 7.41
CA PRO A 150 49.66 72.24 6.21
C PRO A 150 50.57 70.96 6.36
N ALA A 151 51.02 70.46 5.19
CA ALA A 151 51.70 69.19 4.76
C ALA A 151 53.27 69.15 4.88
N PRO A 152 54.08 68.26 4.22
CA PRO A 152 54.13 66.79 3.89
C PRO A 152 55.54 66.15 4.30
N PRO A 153 56.15 65.03 3.76
CA PRO A 153 55.81 64.11 2.64
C PRO A 153 56.08 62.58 2.77
N ALA A 154 55.57 61.85 1.75
CA ALA A 154 56.25 60.84 0.91
C ALA A 154 55.70 59.39 0.84
N ALA A 155 55.64 58.93 -0.42
CA ALA A 155 55.87 57.57 -0.95
C ALA A 155 54.70 56.56 -1.10
N VAL A 156 54.26 56.43 -2.38
CA VAL A 156 54.05 55.23 -3.22
C VAL A 156 53.67 53.87 -2.60
N ASP A 157 52.61 53.22 -3.10
CA ASP A 157 52.73 52.22 -4.21
C ASP A 157 51.41 51.48 -4.56
N ALA A 158 51.34 51.07 -5.84
CA ALA A 158 50.76 49.84 -6.43
C ALA A 158 49.25 49.49 -6.24
N MET A 159 48.45 49.47 -7.33
CA MET A 159 48.02 48.28 -8.14
C MET A 159 47.03 47.35 -7.39
N ASP A 160 45.93 46.80 -7.93
CA ASP A 160 45.61 46.41 -9.30
C ASP A 160 44.12 46.00 -9.45
N ALA A 161 43.63 46.09 -10.69
CA ALA A 161 42.69 45.22 -11.42
C ALA A 161 41.39 44.64 -10.79
N ALA A 162 40.24 45.13 -11.31
CA ALA A 162 39.26 44.43 -12.16
C ALA A 162 38.52 43.13 -11.69
N PRO A 163 37.32 42.85 -12.26
CA PRO A 163 36.27 42.01 -11.67
C PRO A 163 36.37 40.54 -12.10
N ARG A 164 35.75 39.61 -11.34
CA ARG A 164 35.56 38.23 -11.79
C ARG A 164 34.10 37.90 -12.06
N ALA A 165 33.88 37.51 -13.30
CA ALA A 165 32.63 37.11 -13.91
C ALA A 165 32.08 35.77 -13.39
N ALA A 166 30.77 35.63 -13.61
CA ALA A 166 29.94 34.43 -13.78
C ALA A 166 30.66 33.08 -13.92
N GLN A 167 30.14 32.08 -13.19
CA GLN A 167 30.00 30.72 -13.69
C GLN A 167 28.64 30.14 -13.30
N ALA A 168 27.86 29.83 -14.32
CA ALA A 168 26.77 28.87 -14.28
C ALA A 168 27.36 27.45 -14.20
N ASN A 169 26.68 26.55 -13.48
CA ASN A 169 26.65 25.11 -13.74
C ASN A 169 25.67 24.42 -12.78
N GLY A 170 24.80 23.57 -13.34
CA GLY A 170 23.94 22.63 -12.60
C GLY A 170 22.55 22.51 -13.18
#